data_AF-A0AAJ2YI66-F1
#
_entry.id   AF-A0AAJ2YI66-F1
#
_cell.length_a   1.000
_cell.length_b   1.000
_cell.length_c   1.000
_cell.angle_alpha   90.00
_cell.angle_beta   90.00
_cell.angle_gamma   90.00
#
_symmetry.space_group_name_H-M   'P 1'
#
loop_
_entity.id
_entity.type
_entity.pdbx_description
1 polymer ?
#
loop_
_entity_poly.entity_id
_entity_poly.type
_entity_poly.pdbx_seq_one_letter_code
_entity_poly.pdbx_strand_id
1 'polypeptide(L)'
;MQLPEDQLRAGHIPADVYRRLPPGTDLRRVVIVQEAPRSYTGPIVLTLVVVTGSIAVLLVIAFVVQVVAGAAVAVLSATSGLTYSINRAAKRRAVNK
;
A
#
# COMPACT_ATOMS: atom_id res chain seq x y z
N MET A 1 2.22 26.00 -5.95
CA MET A 1 3.17 26.45 -4.91
C MET A 1 4.56 26.26 -5.50
N GLN A 2 5.33 27.33 -5.70
CA GLN A 2 6.75 27.21 -6.04
C GLN A 2 7.47 26.72 -4.80
N LEU A 3 8.23 25.63 -4.92
CA LEU A 3 8.87 25.05 -3.76
C LEU A 3 10.07 25.93 -3.34
N PRO A 4 10.39 26.01 -2.04
CA PRO A 4 11.50 26.85 -1.53
C PRO A 4 12.85 26.56 -2.21
N GLU A 5 13.07 25.32 -2.63
CA GLU A 5 14.24 24.88 -3.40
C GLU A 5 14.40 25.57 -4.76
N ASP A 6 13.29 25.96 -5.42
CA ASP A 6 13.33 26.66 -6.70
C ASP A 6 13.78 28.12 -6.52
N GLN A 7 13.42 28.74 -5.39
CA GLN A 7 13.87 30.09 -5.05
C GLN A 7 15.35 30.12 -4.66
N LEU A 8 15.82 29.09 -3.95
CA LEU A 8 17.24 28.90 -3.65
C LEU A 8 18.08 28.66 -4.92
N ARG A 9 17.58 27.86 -5.87
CA ARG A 9 18.23 27.66 -7.18
C ARG A 9 18.26 28.92 -8.04
N ALA A 10 17.29 29.81 -7.88
CA ALA A 10 17.24 31.11 -8.54
C ALA A 10 18.17 32.17 -7.90
N GLY A 11 19.00 31.79 -6.92
CA GLY A 11 19.88 32.70 -6.20
C GLY A 11 19.15 33.66 -5.25
N HIS A 12 17.87 33.39 -4.98
CA HIS A 12 17.08 34.16 -4.03
C HIS A 12 17.29 33.62 -2.62
N ILE A 13 17.71 34.50 -1.71
CA ILE A 13 17.85 34.15 -0.29
C ILE A 13 16.44 34.07 0.32
N PRO A 14 16.05 32.96 0.95
CA PRO A 14 14.74 32.82 1.57
C PRO A 14 14.50 33.91 2.63
N ALA A 15 13.29 34.49 2.67
CA ALA A 15 12.91 35.59 3.55
C ALA A 15 13.08 35.27 5.06
N ASP A 16 12.99 34.00 5.39
CA ASP A 16 13.21 33.40 6.70
C ASP A 16 14.70 33.37 7.10
N VAL A 17 15.62 33.27 6.14
CA VAL A 17 17.07 33.38 6.39
C VAL A 17 17.46 34.83 6.67
N TYR A 18 16.85 35.79 5.96
CA TYR A 18 17.04 37.24 6.20
C TYR A 18 16.79 37.65 7.65
N ARG A 19 15.80 37.04 8.32
CA ARG A 19 15.47 37.35 9.73
C ARG A 19 16.46 36.79 10.74
N ARG A 20 17.31 35.84 10.32
CA ARG A 20 18.31 35.17 11.18
C ARG A 20 19.72 35.69 10.95
N LEU A 21 19.91 36.57 9.96
CA LEU A 21 21.19 37.19 9.67
C LEU A 21 21.50 38.30 10.69
N PRO A 22 22.72 38.35 11.24
CA PRO A 22 23.14 39.43 12.14
C PRO A 22 23.03 40.80 11.44
N PRO A 23 22.60 41.86 12.16
CA PRO A 23 22.54 43.20 11.60
C PRO A 23 23.94 43.66 11.16
N GLY A 24 24.05 44.23 9.95
CA GLY A 24 25.31 44.66 9.35
C GLY A 24 26.03 43.61 8.49
N THR A 25 25.42 42.43 8.28
CA THR A 25 25.98 41.41 7.39
C THR A 25 25.85 41.81 5.92
N ASP A 26 26.98 41.85 5.19
CA ASP A 26 26.99 42.11 3.74
C ASP A 26 26.49 40.89 2.96
N LEU A 27 25.27 41.02 2.41
CA LEU A 27 24.59 39.99 1.63
C LEU A 27 25.37 39.54 0.39
N ARG A 28 26.28 40.37 -0.13
CA ARG A 28 27.12 40.02 -1.29
C ARG A 28 28.23 39.02 -0.95
N ARG A 29 28.46 38.78 0.35
CA ARG A 29 29.55 37.92 0.87
C ARG A 29 29.05 36.75 1.73
N VAL A 30 27.73 36.55 1.82
CA VAL A 30 27.14 35.45 2.58
C VAL A 30 27.23 34.15 1.76
N VAL A 31 27.86 33.13 2.34
CA VAL A 31 27.84 31.77 1.80
C VAL A 31 26.82 30.96 2.60
N ILE A 32 25.72 30.56 1.95
CA ILE A 32 24.70 29.70 2.55
C ILE A 32 25.09 28.25 2.27
N VAL A 33 25.57 27.53 3.28
CA VAL A 33 25.82 26.09 3.18
C VAL A 33 24.50 25.37 3.46
N GLN A 34 23.97 24.67 2.46
CA GLN A 34 22.83 23.78 2.68
C GLN A 34 23.33 22.52 3.41
N GLU A 35 22.92 22.35 4.67
CA GLU A 35 23.13 21.09 5.39
C GLU A 35 22.25 20.02 4.74
N ALA A 36 22.81 18.83 4.48
CA ALA A 36 22.01 17.71 4.00
C ALA A 36 20.86 17.43 4.99
N PRO A 37 19.66 17.02 4.53
CA PRO A 37 18.54 16.73 5.41
C PRO A 37 18.97 15.79 6.54
N ARG A 38 18.82 16.24 7.79
CA ARG A 38 19.22 15.46 8.97
C ARG A 38 18.46 14.14 9.11
N SER A 39 17.32 13.99 8.44
CA SER A 39 16.51 12.78 8.51
C SER A 39 15.68 12.59 7.24
N TYR A 40 15.84 11.40 6.63
CA TYR A 40 14.99 10.89 5.54
C TYR A 40 13.87 9.98 6.06
N THR A 41 13.65 9.94 7.37
CA THR A 41 12.76 8.96 8.01
C THR A 41 11.31 9.14 7.55
N GLY A 42 10.85 10.38 7.33
CA GLY A 42 9.48 10.66 6.89
C GLY A 42 9.11 9.98 5.56
N PRO A 43 9.83 10.27 4.46
CA PRO A 43 9.59 9.62 3.16
C PRO A 43 9.74 8.10 3.20
N ILE A 44 10.73 7.57 3.93
CA ILE A 44 10.99 6.13 4.02
C ILE A 44 9.86 5.41 4.78
N VAL A 45 9.39 5.97 5.89
CA VAL A 45 8.28 5.38 6.66
C VAL A 45 7.00 5.43 5.84
N LEU A 46 6.76 6.52 5.10
CA LEU A 46 5.59 6.64 4.24
C LEU A 46 5.57 5.53 3.17
N THR A 47 6.69 5.32 2.48
CA THR A 47 6.76 4.28 1.45
C THR A 47 6.57 2.88 2.04
N LEU A 48 7.19 2.59 3.19
CA LEU A 48 7.00 1.32 3.89
C LEU A 48 5.53 1.09 4.27
N VAL A 49 4.87 2.07 4.86
CA VAL A 49 3.47 1.97 5.26
C VAL A 49 2.56 1.73 4.05
N VAL A 50 2.77 2.46 2.96
CA VAL A 50 1.96 2.31 1.74
C VAL A 50 2.16 0.94 1.10
N VAL A 51 3.41 0.48 0.99
CA VAL A 51 3.71 -0.82 0.37
C VAL A 51 3.16 -1.96 1.21
N THR A 52 3.48 -1.99 2.50
CA THR A 52 3.00 -3.04 3.40
C THR A 52 1.47 -3.03 3.52
N GLY A 53 0.85 -1.85 3.63
CA GLY A 53 -0.60 -1.71 3.67
C GLY A 53 -1.27 -2.21 2.39
N SER A 54 -0.71 -1.88 1.22
CA SER A 54 -1.22 -2.35 -0.07
C SER A 54 -1.17 -3.87 -0.18
N ILE A 55 -0.05 -4.49 0.22
CA ILE A 55 0.10 -5.96 0.21
C ILE A 55 -0.93 -6.59 1.15
N ALA A 56 -1.10 -6.06 2.35
CA ALA A 56 -2.08 -6.58 3.31
C ALA A 56 -3.50 -6.54 2.74
N VAL A 57 -3.90 -5.43 2.11
CA VAL A 57 -5.22 -5.29 1.46
C VAL A 57 -5.40 -6.34 0.35
N LEU A 58 -4.39 -6.53 -0.51
CA LEU A 58 -4.45 -7.54 -1.57
C LEU A 58 -4.60 -8.96 -1.02
N LEU A 59 -3.89 -9.28 0.07
CA LEU A 59 -4.00 -10.58 0.73
C LEU A 59 -5.38 -10.79 1.34
N VAL A 60 -5.97 -9.77 1.96
CA VAL A 60 -7.34 -9.84 2.50
C VAL A 60 -8.34 -10.11 1.38
N ILE A 61 -8.23 -9.40 0.24
CA ILE A 61 -9.10 -9.64 -0.91
C ILE A 61 -8.94 -11.08 -1.42
N ALA A 62 -7.71 -11.54 -1.61
CA ALA A 62 -7.43 -12.90 -2.06
C ALA A 62 -8.02 -13.95 -1.11
N PHE A 63 -7.87 -13.74 0.21
CA PHE A 63 -8.43 -14.61 1.23
C PHE A 63 -9.95 -14.67 1.16
N VAL A 64 -10.63 -13.52 1.05
CA VAL A 64 -12.10 -13.47 0.92
C VAL A 64 -12.56 -14.24 -0.33
N VAL A 65 -11.89 -14.04 -1.47
CA VAL A 65 -12.21 -14.77 -2.71
C VAL A 65 -12.03 -16.27 -2.54
N GLN A 66 -10.96 -16.72 -1.87
CA GLN A 66 -10.73 -18.14 -1.60
C GLN A 66 -11.83 -18.74 -0.70
N VAL A 67 -12.26 -18.02 0.33
CA VAL A 67 -13.35 -18.46 1.21
C VAL A 67 -14.65 -18.63 0.43
N VAL A 68 -14.99 -17.65 -0.42
CA VAL A 68 -16.21 -17.72 -1.25
C VAL A 68 -16.14 -18.87 -2.25
N ALA A 69 -15.00 -19.01 -2.95
CA ALA A 69 -14.79 -20.10 -3.90
C ALA A 69 -14.85 -21.47 -3.21
N GLY A 70 -14.19 -21.61 -2.06
CA GLY A 70 -14.20 -22.84 -1.26
C GLY A 70 -15.60 -23.20 -0.77
N ALA A 71 -16.37 -22.20 -0.31
CA ALA A 71 -17.75 -22.41 0.10
C ALA A 71 -18.64 -22.88 -1.07
N ALA A 72 -18.51 -22.26 -2.24
CA ALA A 72 -19.25 -22.67 -3.43
C ALA A 72 -18.93 -24.11 -3.83
N VAL A 73 -17.63 -24.47 -3.88
CA VAL A 73 -17.19 -25.83 -4.19
C VAL A 73 -17.71 -26.81 -3.15
N ALA A 74 -17.64 -26.50 -1.86
CA ALA A 74 -18.12 -27.38 -0.79
C ALA A 74 -19.62 -27.71 -0.94
N VAL A 75 -20.46 -26.72 -1.24
CA VAL A 75 -21.91 -26.92 -1.45
C VAL A 75 -22.17 -27.77 -2.70
N LEU A 76 -21.50 -27.46 -3.82
CA LEU A 76 -21.62 -28.23 -5.06
C LEU A 76 -21.16 -29.69 -4.88
N SER A 77 -20.03 -29.92 -4.20
CA SER A 77 -19.52 -31.25 -3.90
C SER A 77 -20.45 -32.04 -2.98
N ALA A 78 -21.03 -31.41 -1.96
CA ALA A 78 -22.01 -32.05 -1.09
C ALA A 78 -23.28 -32.46 -1.87
N THR A 79 -23.79 -31.57 -2.72
CA THR A 79 -25.03 -31.80 -3.48
C THR A 79 -24.84 -32.86 -4.59
N SER A 80 -23.72 -32.81 -5.31
CA SER A 80 -23.37 -33.79 -6.34
C SER A 80 -23.04 -35.16 -5.74
N GLY A 81 -22.34 -35.21 -4.61
CA GLY A 81 -22.07 -36.43 -3.86
C GLY A 81 -23.35 -37.10 -3.35
N LEU A 82 -24.28 -36.31 -2.80
CA LEU A 82 -25.60 -36.79 -2.38
C LEU A 82 -26.39 -37.35 -3.56
N THR A 83 -26.48 -36.61 -4.67
CA THR A 83 -27.17 -37.05 -5.89
C THR A 83 -26.58 -38.34 -6.44
N TYR A 84 -25.26 -38.45 -6.50
CA TYR A 84 -24.58 -39.67 -6.96
C TYR A 84 -24.85 -40.86 -6.04
N SER A 85 -24.82 -40.65 -4.72
CA SER A 85 -25.11 -41.70 -3.73
C SER A 85 -26.54 -42.23 -3.83
N ILE A 86 -27.52 -41.33 -3.99
CA ILE A 86 -28.94 -41.66 -4.12
C ILE A 86 -29.17 -42.41 -5.43
N ASN A 87 -28.61 -41.94 -6.54
CA ASN A 87 -28.79 -42.55 -7.86
C ASN A 87 -28.13 -43.95 -7.92
N ARG A 88 -26.96 -44.12 -7.28
CA ARG A 88 -26.29 -45.42 -7.16
C ARG A 88 -27.07 -46.40 -6.27
N ALA A 89 -27.65 -45.93 -5.17
CA ALA A 89 -28.49 -46.73 -4.29
C ALA A 89 -29.79 -47.18 -5.00
N ALA A 90 -30.44 -46.27 -5.74
CA ALA A 90 -31.62 -46.57 -6.55
C ALA A 90 -31.32 -47.63 -7.63
N LYS A 91 -30.19 -47.48 -8.34
CA LYS A 91 -29.76 -48.42 -9.38
C LYS A 91 -29.44 -49.81 -8.82
N ARG A 92 -28.79 -49.91 -7.64
CA ARG A 92 -28.56 -51.21 -6.98
C ARG A 92 -29.86 -51.89 -6.55
N ARG A 93 -30.85 -51.13 -6.09
CA ARG A 93 -32.16 -51.67 -5.68
C ARG A 93 -32.97 -52.21 -6.87
N ALA A 94 -32.81 -51.62 -8.06
CA ALA A 94 -33.47 -52.09 -9.29
C ALA A 94 -32.85 -53.37 -9.88
N VAL A 95 -31.55 -53.62 -9.65
CA VAL A 95 -30.85 -54.83 -10.12
C VAL A 95 -31.10 -56.04 -9.22
N ASN A 96 -31.40 -55.82 -7.93
CA ASN A 96 -31.68 -56.87 -6.95
C ASN A 96 -33.17 -57.28 -6.87
N LYS A 97 -33.98 -56.87 -7.85
CA LYS A 97 -35.43 -57.12 -7.91
C LYS A 97 -35.75 -57.85 -9.20
#